data_AF-A0AAJ8JRV8-F1
#
_entry.id   AF-A0AAJ8JRV8-F1
#
_cell.length_a   1.000
_cell.length_b   1.000
_cell.length_c   1.000
_cell.angle_alpha   90.00
_cell.angle_beta   90.00
_cell.angle_gamma   90.00
#
_symmetry.space_group_name_H-M   'P 1'
#
loop_
_entity.id
_entity.type
_entity.pdbx_description
1 polymer ?
#
loop_
_entity_poly.entity_id
_entity_poly.type
_entity_poly.pdbx_seq_one_letter_code
_entity_poly.pdbx_strand_id
1 'polypeptide(L)' 'MSNLDPPPGHTRPVVFFDVNIGEQHAGRIKMELFDDITPKTAENFRQLCTGEHRVNSVPQGYKKATFHRM' A
#
# COMPACT_ATOMS: atom_id res chain seq x y z
N MET A 1 0.01 -23.21 12.07
CA MET A 1 -0.85 -22.04 11.81
C MET A 1 -0.19 -20.88 12.52
N SER A 2 0.48 -20.02 11.76
CA SER A 2 1.03 -18.81 12.33
C SER A 2 -0.14 -17.86 12.62
N ASN A 3 -0.08 -17.06 13.68
CA ASN A 3 -1.11 -16.05 13.95
C ASN A 3 -1.17 -14.93 12.88
N LEU A 4 -0.41 -15.07 11.79
CA LEU A 4 -0.31 -14.14 10.68
C LEU A 4 -0.89 -14.71 9.38
N ASP A 5 -1.29 -15.98 9.33
CA ASP A 5 -1.95 -16.54 8.14
C ASP A 5 -3.36 -15.93 8.01
N PRO A 6 -3.83 -15.58 6.79
CA PRO A 6 -5.20 -15.09 6.62
C PRO A 6 -6.23 -16.18 6.95
N PRO A 7 -7.43 -15.81 7.41
CA PRO A 7 -8.53 -16.75 7.60
C PRO A 7 -8.81 -17.57 6.33
N PRO A 8 -9.22 -18.84 6.44
CA PRO A 8 -9.58 -19.65 5.28
C PRO A 8 -10.63 -18.95 4.40
N GLY A 9 -10.33 -18.79 3.11
CA GLY A 9 -11.22 -18.12 2.15
C GLY A 9 -11.10 -16.60 2.10
N HIS A 10 -10.19 -15.99 2.88
CA HIS A 10 -9.90 -14.56 2.83
C HIS A 10 -8.57 -14.31 2.10
N THR A 11 -8.61 -13.52 1.02
CA THR A 11 -7.42 -13.11 0.28
C THR A 11 -7.13 -11.65 0.60
N ARG A 12 -5.98 -11.39 1.21
CA ARG A 12 -5.57 -10.03 1.58
C ARG A 12 -5.22 -9.19 0.34
N PRO A 13 -5.53 -7.89 0.34
CA PRO A 13 -5.09 -6.98 -0.71
C PRO A 13 -3.57 -6.90 -0.79
N VAL A 14 -3.03 -6.89 -2.01
CA VAL A 14 -1.61 -6.64 -2.25
C VAL A 14 -1.46 -5.33 -3.01
N VAL A 15 -0.62 -4.44 -2.49
CA VAL A 15 -0.24 -3.17 -3.12
C VAL A 15 1.26 -3.14 -3.40
N PHE A 16 1.72 -2.14 -4.15
CA PHE A 16 3.13 -2.02 -4.47
C PHE A 16 3.60 -0.57 -4.56
N PHE A 17 4.90 -0.38 -4.32
CA PHE A 17 5.63 0.83 -4.68
C PHE A 17 6.72 0.49 -5.67
N ASP A 18 6.80 1.26 -6.75
CA ASP A 18 8.00 1.34 -7.58
C ASP A 18 8.89 2.44 -6.98
N VAL A 19 10.09 2.07 -6.57
CA VAL A 19 11.01 2.97 -5.85
C VAL A 19 12.17 3.34 -6.75
N ASN A 20 12.46 4.63 -6.83
CA ASN A 20 13.67 5.16 -7.43
C ASN A 20 14.63 5.65 -6.34
N ILE A 21 15.94 5.46 -6.55
CA ILE A 21 16.99 6.12 -5.77
C ILE A 21 17.60 7.19 -6.69
N GLY A 22 17.30 8.46 -6.39
CA GLY A 22 17.49 9.53 -7.37
C GLY A 22 16.62 9.28 -8.61
N GLU A 23 17.22 9.33 -9.80
CA GLU A 23 16.54 9.07 -11.08
C GLU A 23 16.60 7.59 -11.51
N GLN A 24 17.27 6.73 -10.73
CA GLN A 24 17.45 5.32 -11.09
C GLN A 24 16.38 4.44 -10.44
N HIS A 25 15.71 3.62 -11.26
CA HIS A 25 14.76 2.61 -10.76
C HIS A 25 15.49 1.55 -9.92
N ALA A 26 15.14 1.45 -8.65
CA ALA A 26 15.75 0.53 -7.69
C ALA A 26 14.98 -0.79 -7.55
N GLY A 27 13.67 -0.77 -7.79
CA GLY A 27 12.85 -1.98 -7.78
C GLY A 27 11.42 -1.75 -7.29
N ARG A 28 10.68 -2.86 -7.21
CA ARG A 28 9.30 -2.91 -6.73
C ARG A 28 9.20 -3.57 -5.37
N ILE A 29 8.62 -2.87 -4.41
CA ILE A 29 8.22 -3.42 -3.12
C ILE A 29 6.77 -3.87 -3.22
N LYS A 30 6.47 -5.13 -2.90
CA LYS A 30 5.10 -5.65 -2.77
C LYS A 30 4.74 -5.78 -1.30
N MET A 31 3.56 -5.32 -0.92
CA MET A 31 3.08 -5.33 0.46
C MET A 31 1.69 -5.97 0.49
N GLU A 32 1.55 -7.02 1.30
CA GLU A 32 0.26 -7.58 1.66
C GLU A 32 -0.32 -6.77 2.83
N LEU A 33 -1.60 -6.39 2.73
CA LEU A 33 -2.27 -5.59 3.75
C LEU A 33 -3.12 -6.50 4.63
N PHE A 34 -2.88 -6.46 5.93
CA PHE A 34 -3.65 -7.22 6.93
C PHE A 34 -5.03 -6.58 7.17
N ASP A 35 -5.91 -6.65 6.18
CA ASP A 35 -7.28 -6.10 6.24
C ASP A 35 -8.21 -6.91 7.14
N ASP A 36 -7.93 -8.19 7.36
CA ASP A 36 -8.57 -9.05 8.35
C ASP A 36 -8.23 -8.67 9.81
N ILE A 37 -7.05 -8.08 10.05
CA ILE A 37 -6.61 -7.65 11.38
C ILE A 37 -6.86 -6.15 11.59
N THR A 38 -6.58 -5.33 10.57
CA THR A 38 -6.60 -3.86 10.62
C THR A 38 -7.40 -3.26 9.46
N PRO A 39 -8.70 -3.56 9.32
CA PRO A 39 -9.48 -3.25 8.11
C PRO A 39 -9.46 -1.78 7.73
N LYS A 40 -9.61 -0.88 8.70
CA LYS A 40 -9.65 0.57 8.45
C LYS A 40 -8.30 1.10 7.95
N THR A 41 -7.21 0.63 8.55
CA THR A 41 -5.86 1.05 8.21
C THR A 41 -5.45 0.49 6.85
N ALA A 42 -5.73 -0.80 6.62
CA ALA A 42 -5.47 -1.48 5.36
C ALA A 42 -6.20 -0.78 4.21
N GLU A 43 -7.49 -0.49 4.36
CA GLU A 43 -8.26 0.18 3.32
C GLU A 43 -7.79 1.61 3.06
N ASN A 44 -7.49 2.39 4.12
CA ASN A 44 -6.90 3.72 3.97
C ASN A 44 -5.58 3.66 3.19
N PHE A 45 -4.68 2.75 3.56
CA PHE A 45 -3.40 2.59 2.89
C PHE A 45 -3.56 2.14 1.43
N ARG A 46 -4.49 1.20 1.17
CA ARG A 46 -4.82 0.73 -0.18
C ARG A 46 -5.28 1.89 -1.07
N GLN A 47 -6.22 2.71 -0.61
CA GLN A 47 -6.73 3.86 -1.38
C GLN A 47 -5.64 4.89 -1.69
N LEU A 48 -4.71 5.14 -0.76
CA LEU A 48 -3.57 6.03 -0.98
C LEU A 48 -2.55 5.42 -1.97
N CYS A 49 -2.44 4.09 -2.04
CA CYS A 49 -1.62 3.43 -3.06
C CYS A 49 -2.28 3.47 -4.45
N THR A 50 -3.59 3.28 -4.55
CA THR A 50 -4.32 3.23 -5.83
C THR A 50 -4.73 4.60 -6.37
N GLY A 51 -4.76 5.63 -5.52
CA GLY A 51 -5.25 6.97 -5.88
C GLY A 51 -6.78 7.06 -5.96
N GLU A 52 -7.49 6.11 -5.35
CA GLU A 52 -8.95 6.14 -5.21
C GLU A 52 -9.40 7.25 -4.25
N HIS A 53 -8.57 7.57 -3.25
CA HIS A 53 -8.84 8.72 -2.39
C HIS A 53 -8.67 10.03 -3.16
N ARG A 54 -9.68 10.91 -3.09
CA ARG A 54 -9.71 12.18 -3.84
C ARG A 54 -10.09 13.34 -2.95
N VAL A 55 -9.39 14.46 -3.12
CA VAL A 55 -9.73 15.76 -2.52
C VAL A 55 -9.90 16.76 -3.65
N ASN A 56 -11.05 17.45 -3.70
CA ASN A 56 -11.40 18.37 -4.80
C ASN A 56 -11.24 17.71 -6.19
N SER A 57 -11.68 16.46 -6.32
CA SER A 57 -11.57 15.63 -7.54
C SER A 57 -10.15 15.23 -7.96
N VAL A 58 -9.12 15.65 -7.22
CA VAL A 58 -7.71 15.30 -7.47
C VAL A 58 -7.32 14.06 -6.66
N PRO A 59 -6.75 13.01 -7.30
CA PRO A 59 -6.21 11.85 -6.59
C PRO A 59 -5.15 12.25 -5.57
N GLN A 60 -5.30 11.78 -4.34
CA GLN A 60 -4.33 11.93 -3.27
C GLN A 60 -3.77 10.56 -2.92
N GLY A 61 -2.46 10.46 -2.73
CA GLY A 61 -1.82 9.17 -2.52
C GLY A 61 -0.29 9.23 -2.51
N TYR A 62 0.34 8.06 -2.54
CA TYR A 62 1.79 7.91 -2.40
C TYR A 62 2.57 8.08 -3.71
N LYS A 63 1.90 8.27 -4.85
CA LYS A 63 2.58 8.48 -6.13
C LYS A 63 3.44 9.74 -6.05
N LYS A 64 4.75 9.60 -6.31
CA LYS A 64 5.80 10.64 -6.20
C LYS A 64 6.13 11.08 -4.77
N ALA A 65 5.64 10.40 -3.74
CA ALA A 65 6.10 10.63 -2.37
C ALA A 65 7.55 10.15 -2.19
N THR A 66 8.27 10.73 -1.21
CA THR A 66 9.66 10.37 -0.88
C THR A 66 9.75 9.74 0.51
N PHE A 67 10.73 8.86 0.71
CA PHE A 67 11.13 8.41 2.05
C PHE A 67 12.02 9.49 2.67
N HIS A 68 11.39 10.41 3.42
CA HIS A 68 12.07 11.56 4.02
C HIS A 68 13.02 11.20 5.18
N ARG A 69 12.89 9.98 5.72
CA ARG A 69 13.75 9.43 6.75
C ARG A 69 14.10 8.00 6.37
N MET A 70 15.41 7.73 6.31
CA MET A 70 16.01 6.44 5.93
C MET A 70 16.90 5.97 7.08
#